data_AF-A0A0Q7TZB3-F1
#
_entry.id   AF-A0A0Q7TZB3-F1
#
_cell.length_a   1.000
_cell.length_b   1.000
_cell.length_c   1.000
_cell.angle_alpha   90.00
_cell.angle_beta   90.00
_cell.angle_gamma   90.00
#
_symmetry.space_group_name_H-M   'P 1'
#
loop_
_entity.id
_entity.type
_entity.pdbx_description
1 polymer ?
#
loop_
_entity_poly.entity_id
_entity_poly.type
_entity_poly.pdbx_seq_one_letter_code
_entity_poly.pdbx_strand_id
1 'polypeptide(L)'
;MPFKKNTAAITTYGDHEVIRPENKLRGYASDTPLEAGEEDPVARAERALAELSGDFPDWMDDECERLDKARNTIVQRGIDESNKMALFHGAHDIKGQAATLGFPAVAAVADSLCRLIEFTPTPQRIPLTLINQHVDAVRAIYREYSRSDAVELAAQLNHKLREVTDHFLVEENKGRPDIIEQITG
;
A
#
# COMPACT_ATOMS: atom_id res chain seq x y z
N MET A 1 28.33 11.92 -28.25
CA MET A 1 27.12 11.40 -28.93
C MET A 1 25.98 12.36 -28.62
N PRO A 2 25.23 12.88 -29.60
CA PRO A 2 24.15 13.82 -29.32
C PRO A 2 22.94 13.07 -28.74
N PHE A 3 22.39 13.58 -27.63
CA PHE A 3 21.14 13.09 -27.06
C PHE A 3 20.00 13.26 -28.07
N LYS A 4 19.27 12.17 -28.34
CA LYS A 4 18.16 12.12 -29.31
C LYS A 4 17.04 13.06 -28.80
N LYS A 5 16.65 14.04 -29.61
CA LYS A 5 15.60 15.03 -29.27
C LYS A 5 14.31 14.30 -28.84
N ASN A 6 13.67 14.83 -27.80
CA ASN A 6 12.45 14.28 -27.23
C ASN A 6 11.26 14.52 -28.19
N THR A 7 10.76 13.47 -28.84
CA THR A 7 9.73 13.51 -29.90
C THR A 7 8.30 13.46 -29.33
N ALA A 8 8.02 14.18 -28.25
CA ALA A 8 6.67 14.25 -27.72
C ALA A 8 5.80 15.17 -28.61
N ALA A 9 4.59 14.75 -28.95
CA ALA A 9 3.63 15.61 -29.65
C ALA A 9 3.00 16.57 -28.64
N ILE A 10 3.17 17.87 -28.84
CA ILE A 10 2.59 18.91 -28.00
C ILE A 10 1.39 19.51 -28.73
N THR A 11 0.21 19.47 -28.10
CA THR A 11 -1.00 20.16 -28.57
C THR A 11 -1.35 21.26 -27.58
N THR A 12 -1.21 22.52 -28.00
CA THR A 12 -1.53 23.69 -27.16
C THR A 12 -3.00 24.05 -27.33
N TYR A 13 -3.74 24.10 -26.22
CA TYR A 13 -5.08 24.64 -26.10
C TYR A 13 -5.00 26.00 -25.38
N GLY A 14 -6.08 26.79 -25.39
CA GLY A 14 -6.06 28.17 -24.89
C GLY A 14 -5.68 28.30 -23.40
N ASP A 15 -5.95 27.27 -22.61
CA ASP A 15 -5.77 27.21 -21.16
C ASP A 15 -4.77 26.14 -20.70
N HIS A 16 -4.33 25.23 -21.58
CA HIS A 16 -3.44 24.12 -21.22
C HIS A 16 -2.66 23.56 -22.42
N GLU A 17 -1.59 22.82 -22.14
CA GLU A 17 -0.85 22.06 -23.15
C GLU A 17 -0.99 20.56 -22.88
N VAL A 18 -1.33 19.80 -23.93
CA VAL A 18 -1.35 18.34 -23.89
C VAL A 18 -0.07 17.82 -24.52
N ILE A 19 0.79 17.23 -23.69
CA ILE A 19 2.00 16.54 -24.12
C ILE A 19 1.66 15.05 -24.23
N ARG A 20 1.70 14.49 -25.44
CA ARG A 20 1.58 13.04 -25.67
C ARG A 20 2.98 12.45 -25.91
N PRO A 21 3.52 11.69 -24.96
CA PRO A 21 4.76 10.94 -25.17
C PRO A 21 4.58 9.94 -26.32
N GLU A 22 5.65 9.73 -27.08
CA GLU A 22 5.69 8.69 -28.11
C GLU A 22 5.50 7.31 -27.46
N ASN A 23 4.49 6.54 -27.89
CA ASN A 23 4.25 5.19 -27.38
C ASN A 23 5.25 4.21 -28.01
N LYS A 24 6.31 3.89 -27.27
CA LYS A 24 7.36 2.93 -27.68
C LYS A 24 7.14 1.52 -27.16
N LEU A 25 6.02 1.25 -26.46
CA LEU A 25 5.81 -0.01 -25.75
C LEU A 25 5.79 -1.22 -26.70
N ARG A 26 5.29 -1.05 -27.94
CA ARG A 26 5.32 -2.10 -28.97
C ARG A 26 6.72 -2.55 -29.38
N GLY A 27 7.75 -1.72 -29.18
CA GLY A 27 9.14 -2.12 -29.43
C GLY A 27 9.75 -2.95 -28.31
N TYR A 28 9.11 -2.98 -27.14
CA TYR A 28 9.53 -3.75 -25.97
C TYR A 28 8.65 -4.98 -25.71
N ALA A 29 7.44 -5.02 -26.28
CA ALA A 29 6.58 -6.19 -26.30
C ALA A 29 6.93 -7.07 -27.51
N SER A 30 7.15 -8.37 -27.29
CA SER A 30 7.29 -9.35 -28.36
C SER A 30 5.93 -9.96 -28.68
N ASP A 31 5.43 -9.76 -29.89
CA ASP A 31 4.28 -10.50 -30.45
C ASP A 31 4.72 -11.80 -31.15
N THR A 32 6.01 -12.16 -31.08
CA THR A 32 6.55 -13.37 -31.71
C THR A 32 6.02 -14.60 -30.97
N PRO A 33 5.34 -15.54 -31.67
CA PRO A 33 4.92 -16.80 -31.08
C PRO A 33 6.14 -17.58 -30.58
N LEU A 34 6.00 -18.27 -29.45
CA LEU A 34 7.03 -19.16 -28.92
C LEU A 34 7.44 -20.19 -29.98
N GLU A 35 8.74 -20.40 -30.15
CA GLU A 35 9.23 -21.48 -31.02
C GLU A 35 8.93 -22.85 -30.40
N ALA A 36 8.82 -23.88 -31.24
CA ALA A 36 8.53 -25.23 -30.76
C ALA A 36 9.66 -25.74 -29.84
N GLY A 37 9.34 -25.93 -28.56
CA GLY A 37 10.29 -26.37 -27.53
C GLY A 37 10.89 -25.23 -26.69
N GLU A 38 10.55 -23.97 -26.98
CA GLU A 38 10.87 -22.84 -26.13
C GLU A 38 9.94 -22.82 -24.91
N GLU A 39 10.51 -22.64 -23.73
CA GLU A 39 9.73 -22.54 -22.50
C GLU A 39 9.07 -21.17 -22.40
N ASP A 40 7.76 -21.16 -22.17
CA ASP A 40 7.01 -19.92 -21.99
C ASP A 40 7.57 -19.14 -20.79
N PRO A 41 8.11 -17.93 -21.00
CA PRO A 41 8.69 -17.12 -19.93
C PRO A 41 7.67 -16.77 -18.84
N VAL A 42 6.37 -16.66 -19.18
CA VAL A 42 5.29 -16.43 -18.21
C VAL A 42 5.08 -17.66 -17.36
N ALA A 43 4.93 -18.84 -17.98
CA ALA A 43 4.76 -20.09 -17.25
C ALA A 43 5.96 -20.39 -16.33
N ARG A 44 7.18 -20.08 -16.78
CA ARG A 44 8.39 -20.19 -15.95
C ARG A 44 8.35 -19.24 -14.75
N ALA A 45 7.89 -18.00 -14.93
CA ALA A 45 7.76 -17.03 -13.85
C ALA A 45 6.66 -17.44 -12.85
N GLU A 46 5.52 -17.92 -13.32
CA GLU A 46 4.42 -18.42 -12.48
C GLU A 46 4.86 -19.62 -11.63
N ARG A 47 5.63 -20.55 -12.21
CA ARG A 47 6.18 -21.69 -11.46
C ARG A 47 7.18 -21.25 -10.39
N ALA A 48 8.08 -20.31 -10.70
CA ALA A 48 8.99 -19.76 -9.70
C ALA A 48 8.24 -19.06 -8.55
N LEU A 49 7.14 -18.35 -8.87
CA LEU A 49 6.28 -17.74 -7.85
C LEU A 49 5.57 -18.81 -7.00
N ALA A 50 5.10 -19.89 -7.61
CA ALA A 50 4.48 -21.00 -6.90
C ALA A 50 5.47 -21.70 -5.96
N GLU A 51 6.73 -21.89 -6.37
CA GLU A 51 7.80 -22.44 -5.52
C GLU A 51 8.06 -21.56 -4.28
N LEU A 52 7.99 -20.23 -4.44
CA LEU A 52 8.19 -19.26 -3.37
C LEU A 52 6.97 -19.08 -2.46
N SER A 53 5.77 -19.45 -2.95
CA SER A 53 4.50 -19.20 -2.23
C SER A 53 4.41 -19.87 -0.86
N GLY A 54 5.19 -20.93 -0.63
CA GLY A 54 5.30 -21.59 0.66
C GLY A 54 5.90 -20.71 1.77
N ASP A 55 6.74 -19.73 1.40
CA ASP A 55 7.42 -18.83 2.35
C ASP A 55 6.57 -17.58 2.67
N PHE A 56 5.50 -17.33 1.90
CA PHE A 56 4.67 -16.12 2.04
C PHE A 56 4.04 -15.92 3.42
N PRO A 57 3.51 -16.98 4.10
CA PRO A 57 3.00 -16.83 5.46
C PRO A 57 4.10 -16.40 6.45
N ASP A 58 5.27 -17.04 6.40
CA ASP A 58 6.39 -16.71 7.30
C ASP A 58 6.84 -15.25 7.12
N TRP A 59 6.88 -14.76 5.88
CA TRP A 59 7.18 -13.34 5.61
C TRP A 59 6.10 -12.40 6.17
N MET A 60 4.83 -12.77 6.07
CA MET A 60 3.73 -11.99 6.66
C MET A 60 3.76 -12.01 8.19
N ASP A 61 4.18 -13.11 8.80
CA ASP A 61 4.40 -13.22 10.25
C ASP A 61 5.51 -12.26 10.71
N ASP A 62 6.67 -12.30 10.05
CA ASP A 62 7.80 -11.40 10.32
C ASP A 62 7.39 -9.93 10.19
N GLU A 63 6.59 -9.63 9.17
CA GLU A 63 6.14 -8.28 8.90
C GLU A 63 5.10 -7.80 9.94
N CYS A 64 4.18 -8.66 10.36
CA CYS A 64 3.26 -8.39 11.47
C CYS A 64 3.99 -8.16 12.79
N GLU A 65 5.05 -8.92 13.06
CA GLU A 65 5.88 -8.76 14.26
C GLU A 65 6.66 -7.44 14.22
N ARG A 66 7.21 -7.08 13.06
CA ARG A 66 7.91 -5.81 12.85
C ARG A 66 6.99 -4.61 13.09
N LEU A 67 5.76 -4.65 12.56
CA LEU A 67 4.75 -3.62 12.79
C LEU A 67 4.37 -3.49 14.28
N ASP A 68 4.17 -4.62 14.97
CA ASP A 68 3.89 -4.64 16.41
C ASP A 68 5.03 -4.04 17.22
N LYS A 69 6.29 -4.39 16.92
CA LYS A 69 7.48 -3.81 17.55
C LYS A 69 7.53 -2.28 17.38
N ALA A 70 7.21 -1.77 16.19
CA ALA A 70 7.15 -0.33 15.93
C ALA A 70 6.04 0.35 16.78
N ARG A 71 4.84 -0.24 16.83
CA ARG A 71 3.76 0.23 17.71
C ARG A 71 4.17 0.24 19.18
N ASN A 72 4.76 -0.83 19.69
CA ASN A 72 5.16 -0.93 21.09
C ASN A 72 6.21 0.12 21.45
N THR A 73 7.11 0.44 20.51
CA THR A 73 8.06 1.55 20.66
C THR A 73 7.34 2.88 20.79
N ILE A 74 6.35 3.16 19.95
CA ILE A 74 5.50 4.36 20.04
C ILE A 74 4.76 4.43 21.37
N VAL A 75 4.19 3.32 21.84
CA VAL A 75 3.46 3.28 23.13
C VAL A 75 4.39 3.61 24.30
N GLN A 76 5.64 3.13 24.26
CA GLN A 76 6.60 3.31 25.35
C GLN A 76 7.32 4.67 25.31
N ARG A 77 7.63 5.17 24.11
CA ARG A 77 8.55 6.31 23.91
C ARG A 77 7.87 7.53 23.30
N GLY A 78 6.61 7.40 22.89
CA GLY A 78 5.88 8.43 22.17
C GLY A 78 6.17 8.44 20.66
N ILE A 79 5.44 9.30 19.96
CA ILE A 79 5.55 9.48 18.51
C ILE A 79 6.57 10.61 18.26
N ASP A 80 7.80 10.22 17.92
CA ASP A 80 8.79 11.09 17.28
C ASP A 80 8.93 10.72 15.79
N GLU A 81 9.78 11.45 15.05
CA GLU A 81 9.94 11.20 13.62
C GLU A 81 10.50 9.81 13.32
N SER A 82 11.42 9.30 14.16
CA SER A 82 12.00 7.98 13.97
C SER A 82 10.99 6.87 14.19
N ASN A 83 10.21 6.95 15.27
CA ASN A 83 9.21 5.96 15.63
C ASN A 83 8.04 6.00 14.63
N LYS A 84 7.64 7.20 14.20
CA LYS A 84 6.65 7.39 13.13
C LYS A 84 7.11 6.72 11.83
N MET A 85 8.33 6.97 11.38
CA MET A 85 8.87 6.37 10.17
C MET A 85 8.98 4.84 10.26
N ALA A 86 9.38 4.31 11.42
CA ALA A 86 9.41 2.86 11.64
C ALA A 86 8.02 2.23 11.53
N LEU A 87 6.99 2.85 12.12
CA LEU A 87 5.61 2.39 12.01
C LEU A 87 5.10 2.51 10.56
N PHE A 88 5.40 3.62 9.89
CA PHE A 88 4.99 3.85 8.51
C PHE A 88 5.60 2.83 7.54
N HIS A 89 6.90 2.55 7.66
CA HIS A 89 7.55 1.55 6.81
C HIS A 89 6.97 0.15 7.02
N GLY A 90 6.71 -0.24 8.27
CA GLY A 90 6.01 -1.51 8.56
C GLY A 90 4.64 -1.58 7.88
N ALA A 91 3.82 -0.53 8.04
CA ALA A 91 2.51 -0.50 7.41
C ALA A 91 2.60 -0.48 5.87
N HIS A 92 3.55 0.25 5.31
CA HIS A 92 3.74 0.41 3.87
C HIS A 92 4.19 -0.91 3.21
N ASP A 93 5.11 -1.64 3.83
CA ASP A 93 5.59 -2.91 3.30
C ASP A 93 4.46 -3.96 3.32
N ILE A 94 3.67 -4.04 4.41
CA ILE A 94 2.44 -4.85 4.44
C ILE A 94 1.50 -4.46 3.32
N LYS A 95 1.20 -3.16 3.17
CA LYS A 95 0.31 -2.67 2.11
C LYS A 95 0.76 -3.15 0.73
N GLY A 96 2.05 -3.06 0.43
CA GLY A 96 2.63 -3.44 -0.87
C GLY A 96 2.70 -4.94 -1.10
N GLN A 97 2.97 -5.72 -0.05
CA GLN A 97 3.22 -7.16 -0.18
C GLN A 97 1.94 -7.99 0.04
N ALA A 98 1.13 -7.65 1.04
CA ALA A 98 0.03 -8.50 1.50
C ALA A 98 -0.96 -8.88 0.38
N ALA A 99 -1.32 -7.96 -0.51
CA ALA A 99 -2.20 -8.29 -1.64
C ALA A 99 -1.59 -9.34 -2.59
N THR A 100 -0.28 -9.22 -2.88
CA THR A 100 0.48 -10.16 -3.71
C THR A 100 0.62 -11.53 -3.02
N LEU A 101 0.76 -11.53 -1.70
CA LEU A 101 0.89 -12.74 -0.89
C LEU A 101 -0.48 -13.41 -0.60
N GLY A 102 -1.58 -12.86 -1.11
CA GLY A 102 -2.92 -13.44 -0.98
C GLY A 102 -3.71 -12.94 0.24
N PHE A 103 -3.35 -11.81 0.84
CA PHE A 103 -3.98 -11.19 2.01
C PHE A 103 -4.53 -9.77 1.75
N PRO A 104 -5.40 -9.55 0.75
CA PRO A 104 -5.91 -8.22 0.39
C PRO A 104 -6.61 -7.45 1.52
N ALA A 105 -7.29 -8.14 2.44
CA ALA A 105 -7.92 -7.49 3.59
C ALA A 105 -6.88 -6.88 4.55
N VAL A 106 -5.74 -7.55 4.73
CA VAL A 106 -4.62 -7.05 5.54
C VAL A 106 -4.00 -5.81 4.87
N ALA A 107 -3.81 -5.87 3.55
CA ALA A 107 -3.31 -4.74 2.77
C ALA A 107 -4.18 -3.48 2.93
N ALA A 108 -5.51 -3.64 2.95
CA ALA A 108 -6.44 -2.53 3.06
C ALA A 108 -6.39 -1.84 4.44
N VAL A 109 -6.24 -2.61 5.53
CA VAL A 109 -6.07 -2.03 6.88
C VAL A 109 -4.72 -1.33 7.00
N ALA A 110 -3.66 -1.92 6.44
CA ALA A 110 -2.34 -1.30 6.42
C ALA A 110 -2.32 0.01 5.61
N ASP A 111 -3.05 0.08 4.50
CA ASP A 111 -3.26 1.33 3.76
C ASP A 111 -3.94 2.41 4.60
N SER A 112 -5.00 2.05 5.35
CA SER A 112 -5.66 2.98 6.28
C SER A 112 -4.68 3.51 7.33
N LEU A 113 -3.80 2.67 7.86
CA LEU A 113 -2.76 3.08 8.81
C LEU A 113 -1.72 4.01 8.16
N CYS A 114 -1.28 3.74 6.94
CA CYS A 114 -0.40 4.64 6.18
C CYS A 114 -1.04 6.02 6.04
N ARG A 115 -2.31 6.09 5.63
CA ARG A 115 -3.05 7.35 5.48
C ARG A 115 -3.15 8.12 6.79
N LEU A 116 -3.45 7.44 7.90
CA LEU A 116 -3.46 8.05 9.23
C LEU A 116 -2.13 8.73 9.54
N ILE A 117 -1.01 8.06 9.27
CA ILE A 117 0.33 8.57 9.57
C ILE A 117 0.74 9.72 8.62
N GLU A 118 0.41 9.60 7.34
CA GLU A 118 0.76 10.58 6.30
C GLU A 118 -0.02 11.88 6.42
N PHE A 119 -1.34 11.79 6.61
CA PHE A 119 -2.22 12.96 6.55
C PHE A 119 -2.42 13.66 7.89
N THR A 120 -1.90 13.12 9.00
CA THR A 120 -1.91 13.83 10.28
C THR A 120 -0.81 14.92 10.28
N PRO A 121 -1.16 16.22 10.39
CA PRO A 121 -0.18 17.32 10.29
C PRO A 121 0.89 17.27 11.38
N THR A 122 0.49 16.87 12.59
CA THR A 122 1.37 16.81 13.76
C THR A 122 1.37 15.39 14.29
N PRO A 123 2.48 14.63 14.17
CA PRO A 123 2.51 13.21 14.53
C PRO A 123 2.06 12.92 15.97
N GLN A 124 2.35 13.82 16.91
CA GLN A 124 1.95 13.67 18.32
C GLN A 124 0.44 13.77 18.56
N ARG A 125 -0.33 14.25 17.58
CA ARG A 125 -1.79 14.31 17.64
C ARG A 125 -2.46 13.02 17.16
N ILE A 126 -1.71 12.08 16.58
CA ILE A 126 -2.25 10.77 16.19
C ILE A 126 -2.70 10.04 17.46
N PRO A 127 -3.99 9.65 17.58
CA PRO A 127 -4.46 8.91 18.74
C PRO A 127 -3.80 7.53 18.81
N LEU A 128 -3.15 7.23 19.94
CA LEU A 128 -2.55 5.90 20.17
C LEU A 128 -3.58 4.77 20.02
N THR A 129 -4.83 5.02 20.39
CA THR A 129 -5.92 4.08 20.19
C THR A 129 -6.12 3.71 18.72
N LEU A 130 -6.05 4.68 17.80
CA LEU A 130 -6.19 4.39 16.37
C LEU A 130 -5.00 3.58 15.85
N ILE A 131 -3.77 3.91 16.26
CA ILE A 131 -2.59 3.10 15.91
C ILE A 131 -2.78 1.65 16.40
N ASN A 132 -3.13 1.48 17.68
CA ASN A 132 -3.31 0.16 18.28
C ASN A 132 -4.37 -0.65 17.54
N GLN A 133 -5.53 -0.05 17.28
CA GLN A 133 -6.64 -0.69 16.59
C GLN A 133 -6.28 -1.13 15.16
N HIS A 134 -5.52 -0.33 14.41
CA HIS A 134 -5.07 -0.74 13.07
C HIS A 134 -4.10 -1.91 13.13
N VAL A 135 -3.10 -1.86 14.02
CA VAL A 135 -2.12 -2.95 14.14
C VAL A 135 -2.76 -4.22 14.68
N ASP A 136 -3.69 -4.11 15.63
CA ASP A 136 -4.46 -5.26 16.13
C ASP A 136 -5.35 -5.85 15.04
N ALA A 137 -5.98 -5.01 14.20
CA ALA A 137 -6.78 -5.46 13.06
C ALA A 137 -5.93 -6.19 12.02
N VAL A 138 -4.77 -5.64 11.63
CA VAL A 138 -3.80 -6.30 10.72
C VAL A 138 -3.49 -7.71 11.22
N ARG A 139 -3.09 -7.83 12.49
CA ARG A 139 -2.68 -9.11 13.09
C ARG A 139 -3.84 -10.08 13.25
N ALA A 140 -5.02 -9.59 13.65
CA ALA A 140 -6.20 -10.42 13.82
C ALA A 140 -6.71 -10.96 12.48
N ILE A 141 -6.77 -10.11 11.45
CA ILE A 141 -7.21 -10.52 10.11
C ILE A 141 -6.24 -11.53 9.52
N TYR A 142 -4.92 -11.32 9.66
CA TYR A 142 -3.93 -12.28 9.21
C TYR A 142 -4.08 -13.64 9.94
N ARG A 143 -4.18 -13.63 11.27
CA ARG A 143 -4.33 -14.87 12.07
C ARG A 143 -5.58 -15.67 11.70
N GLU A 144 -6.69 -14.99 11.44
CA GLU A 144 -7.98 -15.62 11.13
C GLU A 144 -8.22 -15.79 9.62
N TYR A 145 -7.23 -15.48 8.76
CA TYR A 145 -7.43 -15.31 7.32
C TYR A 145 -7.97 -16.56 6.61
N SER A 146 -7.66 -17.75 7.12
CA SER A 146 -8.11 -19.03 6.56
C SER A 146 -9.58 -19.36 6.84
N ARG A 147 -10.27 -18.56 7.67
CA ARG A 147 -11.67 -18.81 8.05
C ARG A 147 -12.63 -18.06 7.13
N SER A 148 -13.66 -18.77 6.66
CA SER A 148 -14.65 -18.21 5.73
C SER A 148 -15.48 -17.07 6.32
N ASP A 149 -15.74 -17.07 7.63
CA ASP A 149 -16.46 -16.01 8.35
C ASP A 149 -15.59 -14.77 8.62
N ALA A 150 -14.27 -14.90 8.54
CA ALA A 150 -13.35 -13.81 8.83
C ALA A 150 -13.29 -12.76 7.70
N VAL A 151 -13.62 -13.13 6.45
CA VAL A 151 -13.52 -12.22 5.29
C VAL A 151 -14.50 -11.06 5.42
N GLU A 152 -15.78 -11.36 5.68
CA GLU A 152 -16.81 -10.33 5.81
C GLU A 152 -16.57 -9.47 7.05
N LEU A 153 -16.18 -10.10 8.17
CA LEU A 153 -15.84 -9.38 9.39
C LEU A 153 -14.63 -8.46 9.20
N ALA A 154 -13.58 -8.91 8.49
CA ALA A 154 -12.42 -8.11 8.15
C ALA A 154 -12.80 -6.91 7.29
N ALA A 155 -13.69 -7.09 6.31
CA ALA A 155 -14.17 -6.00 5.47
C ALA A 155 -14.95 -4.94 6.29
N GLN A 156 -15.84 -5.38 7.18
CA GLN A 156 -16.59 -4.47 8.06
C GLN A 156 -15.66 -3.73 9.04
N LEU A 157 -14.70 -4.43 9.63
CA LEU A 157 -13.70 -3.84 10.53
C LEU A 157 -12.86 -2.80 9.80
N ASN A 158 -12.35 -3.13 8.60
CA ASN A 158 -11.58 -2.20 7.79
C ASN A 158 -12.39 -0.96 7.41
N HIS A 159 -13.64 -1.14 6.97
CA HIS A 159 -14.52 -0.02 6.64
C HIS A 159 -14.72 0.91 7.85
N LYS A 160 -14.97 0.34 9.04
CA LYS A 160 -15.20 1.15 10.23
C LYS A 160 -13.93 1.89 10.68
N LEU A 161 -12.78 1.23 10.64
CA LEU A 161 -11.49 1.87 10.95
C LEU A 161 -11.18 3.00 9.99
N ARG A 162 -11.44 2.80 8.70
CA ARG A 162 -11.25 3.82 7.68
C ARG A 162 -12.18 5.02 7.90
N GLU A 163 -13.46 4.79 8.17
CA GLU A 163 -14.43 5.86 8.47
C GLU A 163 -13.98 6.73 9.66
N VAL A 164 -13.57 6.09 10.76
CA VAL A 164 -13.10 6.81 11.96
C VAL A 164 -11.80 7.56 11.67
N THR A 165 -10.91 6.96 10.87
CA THR A 165 -9.65 7.58 10.45
C THR A 165 -9.92 8.81 9.60
N ASP A 166 -10.77 8.71 8.58
CA ASP A 166 -11.08 9.81 7.68
C ASP A 166 -11.78 10.95 8.43
N HIS A 167 -12.70 10.64 9.37
CA HIS A 167 -13.30 11.66 10.24
C HIS A 167 -12.25 12.38 11.08
N PHE A 168 -11.34 11.65 11.74
CA PHE A 168 -10.23 12.25 12.48
C PHE A 168 -9.35 13.13 11.59
N LEU A 169 -9.00 12.63 10.40
CA LEU A 169 -8.13 13.35 9.48
C LEU A 169 -8.80 14.63 8.97
N VAL A 170 -10.09 14.63 8.61
CA VAL A 170 -10.83 15.84 8.22
C VAL A 170 -10.79 16.88 9.33
N GLU A 171 -10.98 16.46 10.58
CA GLU A 171 -10.98 17.37 11.73
C GLU A 171 -9.60 18.00 11.99
N GLU A 172 -8.52 17.22 11.86
CA GLU A 172 -7.14 17.69 11.98
C GLU A 172 -6.70 18.56 10.79
N ASN A 173 -7.37 18.43 9.65
CA ASN A 173 -7.01 19.09 8.39
C ASN A 173 -7.90 20.28 8.03
N LYS A 174 -8.74 20.80 8.92
CA LYS A 174 -9.65 21.94 8.64
C LYS A 174 -8.99 23.16 7.99
N GLY A 175 -7.70 23.38 8.21
CA GLY A 175 -6.92 24.46 7.60
C GLY A 175 -6.24 24.12 6.27
N ARG A 176 -6.39 22.90 5.75
CA ARG A 176 -5.71 22.35 4.56
C ARG A 176 -6.72 21.74 3.59
N PRO A 177 -7.47 22.56 2.83
CA PRO A 177 -8.58 22.08 1.99
C PRO A 177 -8.13 21.14 0.87
N ASP A 178 -6.91 21.32 0.36
CA ASP A 178 -6.26 20.45 -0.62
C ASP A 178 -6.02 19.02 -0.09
N ILE A 179 -5.72 18.89 1.20
CA ILE A 179 -5.55 17.59 1.87
C ILE A 179 -6.92 16.95 2.16
N ILE A 180 -7.93 17.74 2.55
CA ILE A 180 -9.29 17.24 2.74
C ILE A 180 -9.82 16.62 1.44
N GLU A 181 -9.62 17.29 0.30
CA GLU A 181 -10.03 16.75 -1.01
C GLU A 181 -9.36 15.39 -1.32
N GLN A 182 -8.08 15.21 -0.97
CA GLN A 182 -7.38 13.92 -1.09
C GLN A 182 -7.84 12.86 -0.09
N ILE A 183 -8.35 13.27 1.07
CA ILE A 183 -8.89 12.35 2.08
C ILE A 183 -10.26 11.84 1.64
N THR A 184 -11.12 12.73 1.14
CA THR A 184 -12.54 12.43 0.84
C THR A 184 -12.82 12.02 -0.61
N GLY A 185 -11.91 12.33 -1.54
CA GLY A 185 -11.96 11.91 -2.94
C GLY A 185 -11.47 10.48 -3.15
#